data_AF-A0A6L8NFA0-F1
#
_entry.id   AF-A0A6L8NFA0-F1
#
_cell.length_a   1.000
_cell.length_b   1.000
_cell.length_c   1.000
_cell.angle_alpha   90.00
_cell.angle_beta   90.00
_cell.angle_gamma   90.00
#
_symmetry.space_group_name_H-M   'P 1'
#
loop_
_entity.id
_entity.type
_entity.pdbx_description
1 polymer ?
#
loop_
_entity_poly.entity_id
_entity_poly.type
_entity_poly.pdbx_seq_one_letter_code
_entity_poly.pdbx_strand_id
1 'polypeptide(L)'
;AVAARAHAMTGDREHALKAVAEAERTAARLSPQQQTDTWFGYPAQKHHVHLSQALTHLGETRRAYEAQRAALRLTRSPSVMTRALVTIDEAMCRAHDGDREEAARIATRAYGSLPAPYRTGLTRTRATALYRSLPHDCPGRDGLADLLTTGA
;
A
#
# COMPACT_ATOMS: atom_id res chain seq x y z
N ALA A 1 -2.76 12.75 -4.77
CA ALA A 1 -2.46 11.45 -4.14
C ALA A 1 -1.17 10.83 -4.68
N VAL A 2 -0.99 10.71 -6.00
CA VAL A 2 0.28 10.18 -6.58
C VAL A 2 1.50 11.02 -6.18
N ALA A 3 1.41 12.36 -6.26
CA ALA A 3 2.48 13.26 -5.80
C ALA A 3 2.82 13.04 -4.32
N ALA A 4 1.80 12.90 -3.46
CA ALA A 4 2.00 12.61 -2.04
C ALA A 4 2.79 11.31 -1.81
N ARG A 5 2.44 10.25 -2.55
CA ARG A 5 3.18 8.97 -2.50
C ARG A 5 4.62 9.14 -2.96
N ALA A 6 4.85 9.90 -4.03
CA ALA A 6 6.20 10.14 -4.55
C ALA A 6 7.08 10.85 -3.51
N HIS A 7 6.60 11.97 -2.94
CA HIS A 7 7.32 12.66 -1.86
C HIS A 7 7.56 11.77 -0.64
N ALA A 8 6.56 10.98 -0.23
CA ALA A 8 6.72 10.06 0.90
C ALA A 8 7.79 8.99 0.63
N MET A 9 7.85 8.45 -0.59
CA MET A 9 8.87 7.46 -0.99
C MET A 9 10.28 8.02 -1.02
N THR A 10 10.44 9.33 -1.23
CA THR A 10 11.74 10.02 -1.21
C THR A 10 12.09 10.62 0.15
N GLY A 11 11.29 10.38 1.18
CA GLY A 11 11.51 10.90 2.55
C GLY A 11 11.13 12.37 2.74
N ASP A 12 10.52 13.01 1.76
CA ASP A 12 10.09 14.41 1.83
C ASP A 12 8.73 14.52 2.54
N ARG A 13 8.77 14.37 3.86
CA ARG A 13 7.58 14.33 4.72
C ARG A 13 6.70 15.58 4.57
N GLU A 14 7.31 16.75 4.48
CA GLU A 14 6.57 18.02 4.42
C GLU A 14 5.75 18.11 3.13
N HIS A 15 6.39 17.92 1.97
CA HIS A 15 5.68 17.98 0.69
C HIS A 15 4.68 16.82 0.55
N ALA A 16 4.98 15.66 1.12
CA ALA A 16 4.04 14.54 1.14
C ALA A 16 2.75 14.90 1.87
N LEU A 17 2.84 15.46 3.09
CA LEU A 17 1.66 15.86 3.87
C LEU A 17 0.87 16.99 3.19
N LYS A 18 1.55 17.97 2.59
CA LYS A 18 0.90 19.02 1.79
C LYS A 18 0.11 18.42 0.62
N ALA A 19 0.73 17.51 -0.14
CA ALA A 19 0.12 16.86 -1.28
C ALA A 19 -1.01 15.88 -0.89
N VAL A 20 -0.96 15.29 0.32
CA VAL A 20 -2.08 14.52 0.90
C VAL A 20 -3.27 15.46 1.09
N ALA A 21 -3.08 16.57 1.81
CA ALA A 21 -4.17 17.50 2.12
C ALA A 21 -4.79 18.10 0.84
N GLU A 22 -3.97 18.42 -0.16
CA GLU A 22 -4.45 18.88 -1.46
C GLU A 22 -5.26 17.82 -2.22
N ALA A 23 -4.82 16.56 -2.17
CA ALA A 23 -5.54 15.45 -2.79
C ALA A 23 -6.91 15.23 -2.15
N GLU A 24 -6.99 15.26 -0.83
CA GLU A 24 -8.25 15.12 -0.08
C GLU A 24 -9.21 16.28 -0.40
N ARG A 25 -8.73 17.54 -0.37
CA ARG A 25 -9.53 18.71 -0.75
C ARG A 25 -10.04 18.64 -2.19
N THR A 26 -9.21 18.17 -3.12
CA THR A 26 -9.59 18.07 -4.52
C THR A 26 -10.61 16.97 -4.75
N ALA A 27 -10.40 15.79 -4.16
CA ALA A 27 -11.33 14.66 -4.27
C ALA A 27 -12.73 15.01 -3.72
N ALA A 28 -12.80 15.76 -2.61
CA ALA A 28 -14.06 16.20 -2.01
C ALA A 28 -14.92 17.10 -2.92
N ARG A 29 -14.32 17.74 -3.94
CA ARG A 29 -15.01 18.63 -4.88
C ARG A 29 -15.46 17.93 -6.17
N LEU A 30 -15.06 16.68 -6.38
CA LEU A 30 -15.40 15.96 -7.60
C LEU A 30 -16.83 15.44 -7.55
N SER A 31 -17.59 15.68 -8.61
CA SER A 31 -18.91 15.05 -8.79
C SER A 31 -18.78 13.52 -8.94
N PRO A 32 -19.87 12.76 -8.69
CA PRO A 32 -19.87 11.31 -8.93
C PRO A 32 -19.44 10.92 -10.35
N GLN A 33 -19.84 11.71 -11.37
CA GLN A 33 -19.46 11.47 -12.77
C GLN A 33 -17.95 11.59 -12.98
N GLN A 34 -17.31 12.58 -12.36
CA GLN A 34 -15.85 12.77 -12.42
C GLN A 34 -15.09 11.69 -11.64
N GLN A 35 -15.74 10.96 -10.74
CA GLN A 35 -15.13 9.88 -9.95
C GLN A 35 -15.27 8.49 -10.61
N THR A 36 -15.81 8.42 -11.83
CA THR A 36 -15.98 7.15 -12.56
C THR A 36 -14.64 6.60 -13.07
N ASP A 37 -14.54 5.27 -13.20
CA ASP A 37 -13.37 4.61 -13.79
C ASP A 37 -13.42 4.65 -15.31
N THR A 38 -13.17 5.85 -15.84
CA THR A 38 -13.06 6.14 -17.27
C THR A 38 -11.72 6.80 -17.54
N TRP A 39 -11.37 6.93 -18.82
CA TRP A 39 -10.12 7.59 -19.25
C TRP A 39 -9.98 9.03 -18.71
N PHE A 40 -11.08 9.75 -18.56
CA PHE A 40 -11.11 11.14 -18.09
C PHE A 40 -11.49 11.29 -16.62
N GLY A 41 -11.85 10.18 -15.96
CA GLY A 41 -12.27 10.18 -14.57
C GLY A 41 -11.10 10.10 -13.60
N TYR A 42 -11.38 10.44 -12.35
CA TYR A 42 -10.48 10.25 -11.22
C TYR A 42 -11.09 9.25 -10.23
N PRO A 43 -10.82 7.95 -10.39
CA PRO A 43 -11.57 6.92 -9.70
C PRO A 43 -11.30 6.97 -8.20
N ALA A 44 -12.37 7.03 -7.39
CA ALA A 44 -12.26 7.09 -5.93
C ALA A 44 -11.44 5.91 -5.34
N GLN A 45 -11.54 4.73 -5.97
CA GLN A 45 -10.74 3.57 -5.60
C GLN A 45 -9.23 3.85 -5.77
N LYS A 46 -8.80 4.37 -6.93
CA LYS A 46 -7.39 4.68 -7.21
C LYS A 46 -6.90 5.81 -6.32
N HIS A 47 -7.75 6.79 -6.01
CA HIS A 47 -7.48 7.83 -5.03
C HIS A 47 -7.08 7.21 -3.68
N HIS A 48 -7.93 6.34 -3.14
CA HIS A 48 -7.68 5.72 -1.84
C HIS A 48 -6.47 4.79 -1.82
N VAL A 49 -6.18 4.05 -2.90
CA VAL A 49 -4.96 3.23 -3.03
C VAL A 49 -3.70 4.10 -2.98
N HIS A 50 -3.66 5.21 -3.71
CA HIS A 50 -2.49 6.09 -3.68
C HIS A 50 -2.34 6.82 -2.34
N LEU A 51 -3.47 7.23 -1.75
CA LEU A 51 -3.49 7.87 -0.45
C LEU A 51 -3.02 6.94 0.66
N SER A 52 -3.49 5.68 0.69
CA SER A 52 -3.04 4.69 1.68
C SER A 52 -1.54 4.45 1.59
N GLN A 53 -0.99 4.37 0.39
CA GLN A 53 0.45 4.18 0.17
C GLN A 53 1.28 5.35 0.67
N ALA A 54 0.85 6.59 0.39
CA ALA A 54 1.53 7.77 0.90
C ALA A 54 1.53 7.78 2.44
N LEU A 55 0.37 7.54 3.05
CA LEU A 55 0.21 7.52 4.51
C LEU A 55 0.99 6.38 5.17
N THR A 56 1.02 5.21 4.54
CA THR A 56 1.84 4.06 5.00
C THR A 56 3.31 4.44 5.03
N HIS A 57 3.85 5.01 3.94
CA HIS A 57 5.24 5.46 3.90
C HIS A 57 5.57 6.57 4.92
N LEU A 58 4.59 7.38 5.29
CA LEU A 58 4.73 8.44 6.30
C LEU A 58 4.57 7.93 7.74
N GLY A 59 4.23 6.65 7.96
CA GLY A 59 3.89 6.13 9.29
C GLY A 59 2.57 6.67 9.85
N GLU A 60 1.71 7.26 9.02
CA GLU A 60 0.39 7.79 9.40
C GLU A 60 -0.65 6.64 9.45
N THR A 61 -0.36 5.61 10.25
CA THR A 61 -0.99 4.28 10.17
C THR A 61 -2.50 4.32 10.34
N ARG A 62 -3.03 5.09 11.30
CA ARG A 62 -4.49 5.26 11.48
C ARG A 62 -5.19 5.71 10.19
N ARG A 63 -4.66 6.76 9.56
CA ARG A 63 -5.22 7.31 8.31
C ARG A 63 -4.98 6.35 7.13
N ALA A 64 -3.84 5.66 7.12
CA ALA A 64 -3.54 4.65 6.12
C ALA A 64 -4.60 3.54 6.15
N TYR A 65 -4.92 2.99 7.33
CA TYR A 65 -5.96 1.97 7.50
C TYR A 65 -7.34 2.43 7.02
N GLU A 66 -7.72 3.69 7.29
CA GLU A 66 -8.96 4.27 6.76
C GLU A 66 -9.00 4.29 5.23
N ALA A 67 -7.91 4.73 4.61
CA ALA A 67 -7.78 4.75 3.16
C ALA A 67 -7.75 3.33 2.56
N GLN A 68 -7.07 2.37 3.19
CA GLN A 68 -7.04 0.96 2.77
C GLN A 68 -8.45 0.35 2.78
N ARG A 69 -9.22 0.54 3.86
CA ARG A 69 -10.61 0.06 3.95
C ARG A 69 -11.49 0.68 2.86
N ALA A 70 -11.32 1.98 2.60
CA ALA A 70 -12.06 2.66 1.53
C ALA A 70 -11.69 2.12 0.13
N ALA A 71 -10.40 1.90 -0.14
CA ALA A 71 -9.93 1.29 -1.38
C ALA A 71 -10.51 -0.12 -1.58
N LEU A 72 -10.49 -0.97 -0.55
CA LEU A 72 -11.02 -2.34 -0.62
C LEU A 72 -12.53 -2.37 -0.82
N ARG A 73 -13.28 -1.49 -0.14
CA ARG A 73 -14.74 -1.35 -0.32
C ARG A 73 -15.12 -0.99 -1.76
N LEU A 74 -14.28 -0.20 -2.44
CA LEU A 74 -14.51 0.23 -3.82
C LEU A 74 -13.93 -0.73 -4.86
N THR A 75 -13.15 -1.73 -4.44
CA THR A 75 -12.50 -2.70 -5.33
C THR A 75 -13.49 -3.80 -5.74
N ARG A 76 -13.99 -3.72 -6.98
CA ARG A 76 -14.91 -4.69 -7.62
C ARG A 76 -14.14 -5.74 -8.43
N SER A 77 -14.77 -6.90 -8.72
CA SER A 77 -14.16 -8.08 -9.39
C SER A 77 -12.96 -8.65 -8.59
N PRO A 78 -12.44 -9.87 -8.85
CA PRO A 78 -11.26 -10.34 -8.13
C PRO A 78 -10.01 -9.57 -8.58
N SER A 79 -9.81 -8.37 -8.02
CA SER A 79 -8.59 -7.58 -8.20
C SER A 79 -7.50 -8.10 -7.25
N VAL A 80 -7.00 -9.30 -7.55
CA VAL A 80 -6.04 -10.05 -6.74
C VAL A 80 -4.81 -9.19 -6.41
N MET A 81 -4.26 -8.49 -7.42
CA MET A 81 -3.10 -7.63 -7.23
C MET A 81 -3.37 -6.44 -6.30
N THR A 82 -4.50 -5.72 -6.48
CA THR A 82 -4.85 -4.59 -5.61
C THR A 82 -5.00 -5.04 -4.17
N ARG A 83 -5.71 -6.15 -3.93
CA ARG A 83 -5.92 -6.69 -2.59
C ARG A 83 -4.59 -7.06 -1.94
N ALA A 84 -3.71 -7.76 -2.66
CA ALA A 84 -2.39 -8.10 -2.14
C ALA A 84 -1.54 -6.87 -1.82
N LEU A 85 -1.54 -5.84 -2.69
CA LEU A 85 -0.81 -4.59 -2.43
C LEU A 85 -1.33 -3.89 -1.17
N VAL A 86 -2.65 -3.78 -1.03
CA VAL A 86 -3.26 -3.17 0.16
C VAL A 86 -2.95 -3.99 1.42
N THR A 87 -2.96 -5.32 1.36
CA THR A 87 -2.59 -6.18 2.49
C THR A 87 -1.10 -6.09 2.84
N ILE A 88 -0.21 -5.92 1.87
CA ILE A 88 1.21 -5.67 2.14
C ILE A 88 1.40 -4.27 2.77
N ASP A 89 0.68 -3.25 2.31
CA ASP A 89 0.69 -1.92 2.93
C ASP A 89 0.11 -1.96 4.38
N GLU A 90 -0.86 -2.82 4.65
CA GLU A 90 -1.38 -3.10 6.01
C GLU A 90 -0.28 -3.69 6.91
N ALA A 91 0.48 -4.66 6.40
CA ALA A 91 1.64 -5.22 7.10
C ALA A 91 2.72 -4.15 7.38
N MET A 92 2.98 -3.25 6.43
CA MET A 92 3.88 -2.12 6.68
C MET A 92 3.37 -1.21 7.80
N CYS A 93 2.06 -0.93 7.86
CA CYS A 93 1.48 -0.18 8.98
C CYS A 93 1.67 -0.93 10.32
N ARG A 94 1.47 -2.25 10.36
CA ARG A 94 1.74 -3.06 11.57
C ARG A 94 3.18 -2.96 12.02
N ALA A 95 4.13 -3.01 11.09
CA ALA A 95 5.55 -2.84 11.40
C ALA A 95 5.86 -1.44 11.96
N HIS A 96 5.22 -0.39 11.44
CA HIS A 96 5.30 0.98 11.99
C HIS A 96 4.73 1.06 13.41
N ASP A 97 3.62 0.37 13.67
CA ASP A 97 2.97 0.31 14.98
C ASP A 97 3.71 -0.61 15.99
N GLY A 98 4.81 -1.25 15.57
CA GLY A 98 5.65 -2.11 16.41
C GLY A 98 5.33 -3.61 16.34
N ASP A 99 4.25 -3.99 15.65
CA ASP A 99 3.79 -5.37 15.49
C ASP A 99 4.49 -6.06 14.29
N ARG A 100 5.80 -6.26 14.44
CA ARG A 100 6.71 -6.65 13.35
C ARG A 100 6.59 -8.12 12.95
N GLU A 101 6.37 -9.01 13.91
CA GLU A 101 6.14 -10.44 13.64
C GLU A 101 4.85 -10.64 12.83
N GLU A 102 3.76 -10.01 13.26
CA GLU A 102 2.50 -10.07 12.53
C GLU A 102 2.62 -9.42 11.15
N ALA A 103 3.36 -8.31 11.03
CA ALA A 103 3.66 -7.71 9.74
C ALA A 103 4.35 -8.70 8.79
N ALA A 104 5.40 -9.38 9.25
CA ALA A 104 6.10 -10.39 8.46
C ALA A 104 5.14 -11.51 8.04
N ARG A 105 4.33 -12.03 8.97
CA ARG A 105 3.36 -13.11 8.71
C ARG A 105 2.29 -12.71 7.70
N ILE A 106 1.71 -11.52 7.84
CA ILE A 106 0.69 -10.99 6.91
C ILE A 106 1.28 -10.87 5.51
N ALA A 107 2.47 -10.29 5.38
CA ALA A 107 3.10 -10.08 4.07
C ALA A 107 3.51 -11.39 3.40
N THR A 108 4.08 -12.33 4.15
CA THR A 108 4.43 -13.68 3.65
C THR A 108 3.19 -14.36 3.07
N ARG A 109 2.08 -14.35 3.81
CA ARG A 109 0.82 -14.93 3.33
C ARG A 109 0.29 -14.18 2.09
N ALA A 110 0.22 -12.85 2.14
CA ALA A 110 -0.32 -12.05 1.05
C ALA A 110 0.47 -12.19 -0.25
N TYR A 111 1.80 -12.14 -0.16
CA TYR A 111 2.69 -12.30 -1.30
C TYR A 111 2.75 -13.76 -1.78
N GLY A 112 2.82 -14.72 -0.86
CA GLY A 112 2.85 -16.15 -1.17
C GLY A 112 1.56 -16.67 -1.81
N SER A 113 0.40 -16.09 -1.49
CA SER A 113 -0.88 -16.46 -2.12
C SER A 113 -1.10 -15.85 -3.51
N LEU A 114 -0.25 -14.92 -3.96
CA LEU A 114 -0.34 -14.39 -5.33
C LEU A 114 -0.03 -15.50 -6.34
N PRO A 115 -0.74 -15.55 -7.49
CA PRO A 115 -0.27 -16.35 -8.63
C PRO A 115 1.12 -15.90 -9.09
N ALA A 116 1.96 -16.81 -9.57
CA ALA A 116 3.34 -16.52 -9.95
C ALA A 116 3.52 -15.28 -10.87
N PRO A 117 2.67 -15.06 -11.91
CA PRO A 117 2.77 -13.86 -12.74
C PRO A 117 2.59 -12.53 -12.00
N TYR A 118 1.93 -12.55 -10.83
CA TYR A 118 1.75 -11.37 -9.98
C TYR A 118 2.80 -11.25 -8.88
N ARG A 119 3.77 -12.19 -8.74
CA ARG A 119 4.87 -12.12 -7.77
C ARG A 119 6.11 -11.40 -8.33
N THR A 120 5.88 -10.33 -9.09
CA THR A 120 6.95 -9.55 -9.73
C THR A 120 6.58 -8.06 -9.73
N GLY A 121 7.51 -7.21 -10.19
CA GLY A 121 7.28 -5.77 -10.31
C GLY A 121 6.84 -5.14 -9.00
N LEU A 122 5.63 -4.56 -9.00
CA LEU A 122 5.13 -3.74 -7.89
C LEU A 122 4.91 -4.53 -6.59
N THR A 123 4.35 -5.74 -6.66
CA THR A 123 4.09 -6.56 -5.46
C THR A 123 5.39 -7.01 -4.81
N ARG A 124 6.37 -7.46 -5.61
CA ARG A 124 7.71 -7.83 -5.15
C ARG A 124 8.43 -6.63 -4.54
N THR A 125 8.33 -5.47 -5.18
CA THR A 125 8.93 -4.21 -4.66
C THR A 125 8.37 -3.86 -3.29
N ARG A 126 7.04 -3.99 -3.09
CA ARG A 126 6.40 -3.71 -1.79
C ARG A 126 6.78 -4.72 -0.71
N ALA A 127 6.73 -6.02 -1.02
CA ALA A 127 7.16 -7.06 -0.08
C ALA A 127 8.64 -6.90 0.31
N THR A 128 9.51 -6.55 -0.65
CA THR A 128 10.93 -6.27 -0.40
C THR A 128 11.12 -5.04 0.50
N ALA A 129 10.31 -3.98 0.32
CA ALA A 129 10.40 -2.79 1.15
C ALA A 129 10.09 -3.11 2.62
N LEU A 130 9.06 -3.91 2.89
CA LEU A 130 8.78 -4.40 4.24
C LEU A 130 9.92 -5.27 4.77
N TYR A 131 10.39 -6.25 4.00
CA TYR A 131 11.51 -7.12 4.42
C TYR A 131 12.74 -6.31 4.87
N ARG A 132 13.05 -5.24 4.15
CA ARG A 132 14.17 -4.34 4.46
C ARG A 132 13.92 -3.45 5.69
N SER A 133 12.67 -3.18 6.04
CA SER A 133 12.35 -2.38 7.23
C SER A 133 12.29 -3.21 8.52
N LEU A 134 12.17 -4.54 8.41
CA LEU A 134 12.16 -5.43 9.57
C LEU A 134 13.59 -5.64 10.12
N PRO A 135 13.79 -5.62 11.45
CA PRO A 135 15.03 -6.01 12.10
C PRO A 135 15.48 -7.42 11.71
N HIS A 136 16.80 -7.68 11.74
CA HIS A 136 17.36 -8.97 11.33
C HIS A 136 16.86 -10.16 12.16
N ASP A 137 16.59 -9.94 13.45
CA ASP A 137 16.11 -10.91 14.43
C ASP A 137 14.58 -11.00 14.49
N CYS A 138 13.85 -10.29 13.62
CA CYS A 138 12.40 -10.31 13.58
C CYS A 138 11.86 -11.72 13.23
N PRO A 139 11.04 -12.34 14.07
CA PRO A 139 10.38 -13.60 13.74
C PRO A 139 9.58 -13.48 12.43
N GLY A 140 9.60 -14.54 11.62
CA GLY A 140 8.90 -14.60 10.33
C GLY A 140 9.58 -13.86 9.17
N ARG A 141 10.67 -13.11 9.42
CA ARG A 141 11.43 -12.40 8.37
C ARG A 141 12.04 -13.35 7.34
N ASP A 142 12.53 -14.50 7.77
CA ASP A 142 13.16 -15.49 6.89
C ASP A 142 12.14 -16.11 5.92
N GLY A 143 10.93 -16.41 6.38
CA GLY A 143 9.86 -16.92 5.51
C GLY A 143 9.48 -15.92 4.40
N LEU A 144 9.53 -14.61 4.70
CA LEU A 144 9.36 -13.59 3.67
C LEU A 144 10.57 -13.53 2.71
N ALA A 145 11.78 -13.69 3.22
CA ALA A 145 13.00 -13.72 2.43
C ALA A 145 13.01 -14.88 1.43
N ASP A 146 12.63 -16.08 1.86
CA ASP A 146 12.56 -17.29 1.03
C ASP A 146 11.60 -17.10 -0.16
N LEU A 147 10.46 -16.45 0.05
CA LEU A 147 9.52 -16.15 -1.03
C LEU A 147 10.07 -15.12 -2.03
N LEU A 148 10.88 -14.17 -1.56
CA LEU A 148 11.46 -13.11 -2.39
C LEU A 148 12.66 -13.61 -3.23
N THR A 149 13.32 -14.68 -2.80
CA THR A 149 14.44 -15.33 -3.50
C THR A 149 13.96 -16.41 -4.47
N THR A 150 12.93 -17.19 -4.11
CA THR A 150 12.44 -18.34 -4.91
C THR A 150 11.54 -17.94 -6.10
N GLY A 151 11.08 -16.69 -6.17
CA GLY A 151 10.12 -16.21 -7.18
C GLY A 151 10.70 -15.31 -8.29
N ALA A 152 12.00 -15.38 -8.56
CA ALA A 152 12.67 -14.65 -9.65
C ALA A 152 12.81 -15.51 -10.91
#